data_AF-A0A964TCX5-F1
#
_entry.id   AF-A0A964TCX5-F1
#
_cell.length_a   1.000
_cell.length_b   1.000
_cell.length_c   1.000
_cell.angle_alpha   90.00
_cell.angle_beta   90.00
_cell.angle_gamma   90.00
#
_symmetry.space_group_name_H-M   'P 1'
#
loop_
_entity.id
_entity.type
_entity.pdbx_description
1 polymer ?
#
loop_
_entity_poly.entity_id
_entity_poly.type
_entity_poly.pdbx_seq_one_letter_code
_entity_poly.pdbx_strand_id
1 'polypeptide(L)'
;MSSIIKTETVQPAGLTDTAQTLDINFSNAFNMYLGESVLMTQKFEKKGYKKFLKLKDQWLEETMFASNSSDIFSNSAYEQIISMGELAIPWIIRDLKRSNNHWFYALRNITGENPIPQEHAGAIDQMKEDWVDWAEINDYL
;
A
#
# COMPACT_ATOMS: atom_id res chain seq x y z
N MET A 1 39.16 29.04 -26.61
CA MET A 1 38.92 27.59 -26.51
C MET A 1 38.56 27.31 -25.05
N SER A 2 37.26 27.36 -24.71
CA SER A 2 36.42 26.18 -24.43
C SER A 2 36.92 25.29 -23.29
N SER A 3 36.26 25.39 -22.15
CA SER A 3 35.41 24.29 -21.68
C SER A 3 34.37 24.83 -20.69
N ILE A 4 33.11 24.88 -21.14
CA ILE A 4 31.95 25.15 -20.29
C ILE A 4 31.66 23.85 -19.55
N ILE A 5 31.92 23.83 -18.24
CA ILE A 5 31.35 22.82 -17.35
C ILE A 5 29.86 23.11 -17.32
N LYS A 6 29.06 22.26 -17.98
CA LYS A 6 27.62 22.21 -17.75
C LYS A 6 27.43 21.68 -16.32
N THR A 7 27.33 22.59 -15.36
CA THR A 7 26.67 22.28 -14.09
C THR A 7 25.25 21.89 -14.43
N GLU A 8 24.90 20.62 -14.25
CA GLU A 8 23.51 20.18 -14.18
C GLU A 8 22.82 21.04 -13.12
N THR A 9 21.98 21.93 -13.62
CA THR A 9 21.11 22.78 -12.80
C THR A 9 20.14 21.86 -12.09
N VAL A 10 20.38 21.61 -10.80
CA VAL A 10 19.33 21.22 -9.86
C VAL A 10 18.23 22.27 -10.02
N GLN A 11 17.08 21.88 -10.56
CA GLN A 11 15.91 22.73 -10.61
C GLN A 11 15.45 22.97 -9.17
N PRO A 12 15.52 24.20 -8.63
CA PRO A 12 15.01 24.47 -7.30
C PRO A 12 13.49 24.56 -7.40
N ALA A 13 12.79 23.46 -7.17
CA ALA A 13 11.35 23.51 -6.95
C ALA A 13 11.12 24.36 -5.69
N GLY A 14 10.65 25.59 -5.89
CA GLY A 14 10.50 26.61 -4.86
C GLY A 14 9.39 26.28 -3.86
N LEU A 15 9.74 25.57 -2.80
CA LEU A 15 8.99 25.59 -1.55
C LEU A 15 9.70 26.58 -0.62
N THR A 16 9.14 27.78 -0.48
CA THR A 16 9.60 28.78 0.49
C THR A 16 9.56 28.21 1.91
N ASP A 17 10.33 28.75 2.85
CA ASP A 17 10.30 28.32 4.27
C ASP A 17 8.88 28.33 4.86
N THR A 18 8.03 29.22 4.35
CA THR A 18 6.60 29.28 4.66
C THR A 18 5.82 28.07 4.17
N ALA A 19 6.15 27.51 3.00
CA ALA A 19 5.50 26.32 2.46
C ALA A 19 5.90 25.07 3.23
N GLN A 20 7.17 24.95 3.63
CA GLN A 20 7.63 23.87 4.51
C GLN A 20 6.96 23.95 5.89
N THR A 21 6.88 25.16 6.47
CA THR A 21 6.20 25.40 7.75
C THR A 21 4.71 25.07 7.67
N LEU A 22 4.04 25.41 6.56
CA LEU A 22 2.63 25.09 6.36
C LEU A 22 2.39 23.58 6.25
N ASP A 23 3.26 22.86 5.52
CA ASP A 23 3.18 21.41 5.37
C ASP A 23 3.39 20.68 6.71
N ILE A 24 4.36 21.13 7.50
CA ILE A 24 4.61 20.62 8.87
C ILE A 24 3.42 20.91 9.78
N ASN A 25 2.90 22.14 9.77
CA ASN A 25 1.74 22.49 10.59
C ASN A 25 0.49 21.73 10.19
N PHE A 26 0.30 21.48 8.90
CA PHE A 26 -0.81 20.68 8.39
C PHE A 26 -0.67 19.22 8.85
N SER A 27 0.52 18.61 8.65
CA SER A 27 0.83 17.26 9.12
C SER A 27 0.63 17.12 10.63
N ASN A 28 1.09 18.10 11.42
CA ASN A 28 0.90 18.13 12.87
C ASN A 28 -0.57 18.29 13.26
N ALA A 29 -1.31 19.20 12.64
CA ALA A 29 -2.73 19.39 12.90
C ALA A 29 -3.55 18.17 12.50
N PHE A 30 -3.20 17.52 11.40
CA PHE A 30 -3.80 16.28 10.92
C PHE A 30 -3.52 15.12 11.89
N ASN A 31 -2.26 14.96 12.32
CA ASN A 31 -1.85 13.95 13.29
C ASN A 31 -2.47 14.20 14.68
N MET A 32 -2.57 15.44 15.12
CA MET A 32 -3.25 15.81 16.38
C MET A 32 -4.76 15.52 16.29
N TYR A 33 -5.39 15.85 15.16
CA TYR A 33 -6.83 15.65 14.97
C TYR A 33 -7.22 14.17 14.83
N LEU A 34 -6.44 13.34 14.12
CA LEU A 34 -6.69 11.91 14.02
C LEU A 34 -6.18 11.15 15.25
N GLY A 35 -4.97 11.46 15.74
CA GLY A 35 -4.30 10.74 16.82
C GLY A 35 -5.00 10.85 18.18
N GLU A 36 -5.64 11.98 18.49
CA GLU A 36 -6.37 12.12 19.76
C GLU A 36 -7.86 11.71 19.65
N SER A 37 -8.39 11.59 18.43
CA SER A 37 -9.81 11.29 18.21
C SER A 37 -10.04 9.85 17.75
N VAL A 38 -10.39 8.99 18.71
CA VAL A 38 -10.84 7.60 18.44
C VAL A 38 -11.96 7.57 17.40
N LEU A 39 -12.92 8.50 17.47
CA LEU A 39 -14.05 8.55 16.55
C LEU A 39 -13.63 8.89 15.12
N MET A 40 -12.68 9.80 14.93
CA MET A 40 -12.23 10.20 13.60
C MET A 40 -11.35 9.15 12.96
N THR A 41 -10.46 8.53 13.72
CA THR A 41 -9.66 7.37 13.27
C THR A 41 -10.57 6.23 12.84
N GLN A 42 -11.54 5.85 13.65
CA GLN A 42 -12.53 4.83 13.29
C GLN A 42 -13.34 5.19 12.04
N LYS A 43 -13.75 6.47 11.90
CA LYS A 43 -14.51 6.93 10.73
C LYS A 43 -13.68 6.89 9.46
N PHE A 44 -12.40 7.28 9.55
CA PHE A 44 -11.45 7.25 8.44
C PHE A 44 -11.16 5.81 8.01
N GLU A 45 -10.80 4.94 8.95
CA GLU A 45 -10.59 3.51 8.72
C GLU A 45 -11.82 2.86 8.08
N LYS A 46 -13.03 3.13 8.61
CA LYS A 46 -14.27 2.61 8.04
C LYS A 46 -14.51 3.08 6.61
N LYS A 47 -14.17 4.33 6.28
CA LYS A 47 -14.27 4.85 4.91
C LYS A 47 -13.22 4.20 4.00
N GLY A 48 -11.99 4.05 4.47
CA GLY A 48 -10.90 3.37 3.78
C GLY A 48 -11.26 1.90 3.49
N TYR A 49 -11.74 1.18 4.50
CA TYR A 49 -12.14 -0.22 4.36
C TYR A 49 -13.29 -0.40 3.38
N LYS A 50 -14.28 0.50 3.38
CA LYS A 50 -15.36 0.49 2.36
C LYS A 50 -14.81 0.70 0.95
N LYS A 51 -13.85 1.60 0.77
CA LYS A 51 -13.17 1.81 -0.53
C LYS A 51 -12.41 0.55 -0.94
N PHE A 52 -11.67 -0.06 -0.02
CA PHE A 52 -10.94 -1.31 -0.24
C PHE A 52 -11.89 -2.43 -0.70
N LEU A 53 -13.00 -2.66 0.00
CA LEU A 53 -13.98 -3.68 -0.39
C LEU A 53 -14.53 -3.43 -1.79
N LYS A 54 -14.92 -2.19 -2.10
CA LYS A 54 -15.43 -1.84 -3.43
C LYS A 54 -14.39 -2.12 -4.53
N LEU A 55 -13.14 -1.72 -4.32
CA LEU A 55 -12.06 -1.96 -5.28
C LEU A 55 -11.76 -3.45 -5.43
N LYS A 56 -11.80 -4.21 -4.32
CA LYS A 56 -11.59 -5.66 -4.34
C LYS A 56 -12.69 -6.35 -5.15
N ASP A 57 -13.95 -6.02 -4.88
CA ASP A 57 -15.08 -6.62 -5.59
C ASP A 57 -15.00 -6.31 -7.10
N GLN A 58 -14.70 -5.05 -7.46
CA GLN A 58 -14.47 -4.65 -8.85
C GLN A 58 -13.31 -5.42 -9.50
N TRP A 59 -12.17 -5.53 -8.82
CA TRP A 59 -11.02 -6.29 -9.31
C TRP A 59 -11.37 -7.76 -9.55
N LEU A 60 -12.06 -8.41 -8.62
CA LEU A 60 -12.48 -9.80 -8.76
C LEU A 60 -13.44 -9.98 -9.94
N GLU A 61 -14.43 -9.11 -10.10
CA GLU A 61 -15.36 -9.13 -11.24
C GLU A 61 -14.64 -8.95 -12.58
N GLU A 62 -13.68 -8.03 -12.66
CA GLU A 62 -12.95 -7.73 -13.90
C GLU A 62 -11.90 -8.79 -14.25
N THR A 63 -11.39 -9.53 -13.27
CA THR A 63 -10.27 -10.48 -13.46
C THR A 63 -10.65 -11.95 -13.32
N MET A 64 -11.89 -12.28 -12.94
CA MET A 64 -12.34 -13.67 -12.75
C MET A 64 -12.18 -14.57 -13.98
N PHE A 65 -12.14 -14.01 -15.19
CA PHE A 65 -11.95 -14.74 -16.45
C PHE A 65 -10.59 -14.44 -17.12
N ALA A 66 -9.70 -13.71 -16.44
CA ALA A 66 -8.38 -13.39 -16.96
C ALA A 66 -7.54 -14.68 -17.08
N SER A 67 -6.99 -14.90 -18.27
CA SER A 67 -6.19 -16.10 -18.58
C SER A 67 -4.69 -15.90 -18.38
N ASN A 68 -4.26 -14.69 -18.03
CA ASN A 68 -2.88 -14.37 -17.73
C ASN A 68 -2.78 -13.53 -16.45
N SER A 69 -1.65 -13.66 -15.76
CA SER A 69 -1.39 -12.96 -14.50
C SER A 69 -1.14 -11.46 -14.69
N SER A 70 -0.67 -11.03 -15.86
CA SER A 70 -0.43 -9.61 -16.16
C SER A 70 -1.73 -8.80 -16.12
N ASP A 71 -2.83 -9.34 -16.64
CA ASP A 71 -4.16 -8.71 -16.64
C ASP A 71 -4.74 -8.63 -15.22
N ILE A 72 -4.40 -9.59 -14.36
CA ILE A 72 -4.80 -9.59 -12.94
C ILE A 72 -4.11 -8.45 -12.20
N PHE A 73 -2.82 -8.23 -12.44
CA PHE A 73 -2.00 -7.25 -11.72
C PHE A 73 -2.04 -5.84 -12.29
N SER A 74 -2.27 -5.69 -13.59
CA SER A 74 -2.35 -4.38 -14.28
C SER A 74 -3.77 -3.78 -14.22
N ASN A 75 -4.64 -4.38 -13.41
CA ASN A 75 -6.01 -3.90 -13.23
C ASN A 75 -6.02 -2.60 -12.40
N SER A 76 -6.76 -1.58 -12.87
CA SER A 76 -6.80 -0.27 -12.22
C SER A 76 -7.32 -0.32 -10.77
N ALA A 77 -8.26 -1.20 -10.46
CA ALA A 77 -8.77 -1.34 -9.10
C ALA A 77 -7.71 -1.97 -8.17
N TYR A 78 -6.93 -2.91 -8.69
CA TYR A 78 -5.84 -3.54 -7.96
C TYR A 78 -4.66 -2.58 -7.71
N GLU A 79 -4.25 -1.80 -8.71
CA GLU A 79 -3.26 -0.72 -8.53
C GLU A 79 -3.73 0.32 -7.51
N GLN A 80 -5.02 0.67 -7.52
CA GLN A 80 -5.58 1.58 -6.53
C GLN A 80 -5.52 1.00 -5.12
N ILE A 81 -5.71 -0.31 -4.93
CA ILE A 81 -5.51 -0.96 -3.63
C ILE A 81 -4.05 -0.85 -3.19
N ILE A 82 -3.08 -1.09 -4.08
CA ILE A 82 -1.66 -0.89 -3.78
C ILE A 82 -1.39 0.56 -3.37
N SER A 83 -1.98 1.53 -4.08
CA SER A 83 -1.82 2.96 -3.78
C SER A 83 -2.38 3.39 -2.42
N MET A 84 -3.23 2.56 -1.78
CA MET A 84 -3.70 2.81 -0.42
C MET A 84 -2.60 2.64 0.64
N GLY A 85 -1.49 1.98 0.29
CA GLY A 85 -0.33 1.83 1.15
C GLY A 85 -0.60 0.99 2.40
N GLU A 86 0.09 1.34 3.50
CA GLU A 86 0.09 0.57 4.74
C GLU A 86 -1.30 0.35 5.35
N LEU A 87 -2.22 1.29 5.16
CA LEU A 87 -3.61 1.19 5.65
C LEU A 87 -4.33 -0.04 5.10
N ALA A 88 -3.95 -0.53 3.92
CA ALA A 88 -4.56 -1.70 3.29
C ALA A 88 -3.97 -3.02 3.80
N ILE A 89 -2.77 -3.04 4.40
CA ILE A 89 -2.08 -4.27 4.81
C ILE A 89 -2.98 -5.13 5.73
N PRO A 90 -3.57 -4.61 6.83
CA PRO A 90 -4.41 -5.43 7.71
C PRO A 90 -5.63 -6.02 7.01
N TRP A 91 -6.18 -5.32 6.02
CA TRP A 91 -7.35 -5.79 5.27
C TRP A 91 -6.96 -6.85 4.23
N ILE A 92 -5.83 -6.67 3.57
CA ILE A 92 -5.26 -7.64 2.63
C ILE A 92 -4.90 -8.94 3.36
N ILE A 93 -4.22 -8.87 4.51
CA ILE A 93 -3.86 -10.05 5.31
C ILE A 93 -5.12 -10.79 5.78
N ARG A 94 -6.15 -10.09 6.25
CA ARG A 94 -7.43 -10.71 6.64
C ARG A 94 -8.13 -11.41 5.47
N ASP A 95 -8.03 -10.86 4.26
CA ASP A 95 -8.59 -11.50 3.05
C ASP A 95 -7.74 -12.70 2.62
N LEU A 96 -6.40 -12.59 2.68
CA LEU A 96 -5.45 -13.66 2.37
C LEU A 96 -5.67 -14.92 3.23
N LYS A 97 -6.03 -14.74 4.52
CA LYS A 97 -6.41 -15.86 5.41
C LYS A 97 -7.66 -16.60 4.93
N ARG A 98 -8.52 -15.96 4.13
CA ARG A 98 -9.83 -16.49 3.70
C ARG A 98 -9.86 -16.92 2.24
N SER A 99 -8.98 -16.39 1.40
CA SER A 99 -8.99 -16.56 -0.05
C SER A 99 -7.60 -16.88 -0.59
N ASN A 100 -7.54 -17.46 -1.79
CA ASN A 100 -6.30 -17.63 -2.56
C ASN A 100 -6.09 -16.47 -3.55
N ASN A 101 -6.65 -15.30 -3.24
CA ASN A 101 -6.49 -14.13 -4.07
C ASN A 101 -5.00 -13.77 -4.16
N HIS A 102 -4.59 -13.22 -5.31
CA HIS A 102 -3.19 -12.93 -5.61
C HIS A 102 -2.64 -11.71 -4.84
N TRP A 103 -2.73 -11.73 -3.51
CA TRP A 103 -2.33 -10.62 -2.63
C TRP A 103 -0.84 -10.52 -2.37
N PHE A 104 -0.06 -11.60 -2.57
CA PHE A 104 1.39 -11.58 -2.35
C PHE A 104 2.09 -10.48 -3.14
N TYR A 105 1.63 -10.21 -4.37
CA TYR A 105 2.16 -9.14 -5.20
C TYR A 105 1.81 -7.75 -4.64
N ALA A 106 0.56 -7.53 -4.21
CA ALA A 106 0.18 -6.29 -3.55
C ALA A 106 0.97 -6.04 -2.25
N LEU A 107 1.07 -7.06 -1.39
CA LEU A 107 1.80 -6.96 -0.13
C LEU A 107 3.26 -6.57 -0.37
N ARG A 108 3.95 -7.25 -1.29
CA ARG A 108 5.33 -6.92 -1.65
C ARG A 108 5.50 -5.49 -2.18
N ASN A 109 4.55 -5.01 -3.00
CA ASN A 109 4.63 -3.64 -3.53
C ASN A 109 4.36 -2.57 -2.47
N ILE A 110 3.49 -2.87 -1.50
CA ILE A 110 3.17 -1.95 -0.41
C ILE A 110 4.31 -1.91 0.62
N THR A 111 4.82 -3.07 1.03
CA THR A 111 5.77 -3.18 2.14
C THR A 111 7.22 -3.09 1.69
N GLY A 112 7.51 -3.39 0.41
CA GLY A 112 8.88 -3.57 -0.08
C GLY A 112 9.56 -4.87 0.37
N GLU A 113 8.86 -5.69 1.16
CA GLU A 113 9.40 -6.88 1.82
C GLU A 113 8.91 -8.19 1.17
N ASN A 114 9.63 -9.28 1.41
CA ASN A 114 9.18 -10.63 1.07
C ASN A 114 9.57 -11.62 2.18
N PRO A 115 8.65 -11.94 3.12
CA PRO A 115 8.94 -12.84 4.23
C PRO A 115 8.97 -14.32 3.85
N ILE A 116 8.60 -14.66 2.61
CA ILE A 116 8.51 -16.05 2.14
C ILE A 116 9.92 -16.61 1.90
N PRO A 117 10.36 -17.64 2.65
CA PRO A 117 11.62 -18.30 2.42
C PRO A 117 11.57 -19.16 1.14
N GLN A 118 12.74 -19.46 0.56
CA GLN A 118 12.80 -20.15 -0.73
C GLN A 118 12.17 -21.55 -0.69
N GLU A 119 12.23 -22.21 0.47
CA GLU A 119 11.68 -23.54 0.73
C GLU A 119 10.15 -23.56 0.68
N HIS A 120 9.49 -22.44 1.00
CA HIS A 120 8.04 -22.30 0.98
C HIS A 120 7.53 -21.78 -0.38
N ALA A 121 8.42 -21.39 -1.29
CA ALA A 121 8.03 -20.85 -2.58
C ALA A 121 7.19 -21.86 -3.39
N GLY A 122 5.96 -21.46 -3.73
CA GLY A 122 5.01 -22.30 -4.46
C GLY A 122 4.09 -23.12 -3.56
N ALA A 123 4.38 -23.25 -2.26
CA ALA A 123 3.48 -23.83 -1.27
C ALA A 123 2.53 -22.76 -0.74
N ILE A 124 1.40 -22.55 -1.43
CA ILE A 124 0.47 -21.44 -1.18
C ILE A 124 0.10 -21.29 0.31
N ASP A 125 -0.21 -22.39 0.99
CA ASP A 125 -0.61 -22.35 2.40
C ASP A 125 0.53 -21.86 3.31
N GLN A 126 1.76 -22.33 3.09
CA GLN A 126 2.94 -21.88 3.85
C GLN A 126 3.26 -20.42 3.54
N MET A 127 3.19 -20.02 2.27
CA MET A 127 3.38 -18.61 1.87
C MET A 127 2.38 -17.67 2.55
N LYS A 128 1.15 -18.12 2.80
CA LYS A 128 0.16 -17.35 3.54
C LYS A 128 0.53 -17.22 5.01
N GLU A 129 0.95 -18.32 5.63
CA GLU A 129 1.41 -18.33 7.02
C GLU A 129 2.60 -17.37 7.19
N ASP A 130 3.59 -17.40 6.30
CA ASP A 130 4.75 -16.50 6.35
C ASP A 130 4.34 -15.01 6.33
N TRP A 131 3.33 -14.65 5.52
CA TRP A 131 2.80 -13.28 5.49
C TRP A 131 1.96 -12.92 6.71
N VAL A 132 1.23 -13.88 7.27
CA VAL A 132 0.44 -13.68 8.50
C VAL A 132 1.38 -13.48 9.68
N ASP A 133 2.39 -14.34 9.85
CA ASP A 133 3.39 -14.25 10.91
C ASP A 133 4.16 -12.92 10.82
N TRP A 134 4.56 -12.53 9.61
CA TRP A 134 5.16 -11.21 9.37
C TRP A 134 4.23 -10.07 9.81
N ALA A 135 2.94 -10.16 9.51
CA ALA A 135 1.98 -9.13 9.89
C ALA A 135 1.77 -9.05 11.41
N GLU A 136 1.81 -10.18 12.13
CA GLU A 136 1.76 -10.22 13.60
C GLU A 136 3.01 -9.60 14.23
N ILE A 137 4.20 -9.87 13.67
CA ILE A 137 5.47 -9.31 14.16
C ILE A 137 5.55 -7.79 13.96
N ASN A 138 4.91 -7.25 12.92
CA ASN A 138 4.93 -5.83 12.58
C ASN A 138 3.67 -5.06 13.06
N ASP A 139 2.89 -5.62 14.00
CA ASP A 139 1.70 -4.99 14.60
C ASP A 139 0.61 -4.58 13.57
N TYR A 140 0.47 -5.33 12.47
CA TYR A 140 -0.59 -5.11 11.47
C TYR A 140 -1.89 -5.91 11.75
N LEU A 141 -1.94 -6.73 12.80
CA LEU A 141 -3.07 -7.61 13.11
C LEU A 141 -3.75 -7.31 14.45
#